data_AF-A0A7X9DWP4-F1
#
_entry.id   AF-A0A7X9DWP4-F1
#
_cell.length_a   1.000
_cell.length_b   1.000
_cell.length_c   1.000
_cell.angle_alpha   90.00
_cell.angle_beta   90.00
_cell.angle_gamma   90.00
#
_symmetry.space_group_name_H-M   'P 1'
#
loop_
_entity.id
_entity.type
_entity.pdbx_description
1 polymer ?
#
loop_
_entity_poly.entity_id
_entity_poly.type
_entity_poly.pdbx_seq_one_letter_code
_entity_poly.pdbx_strand_id
1 'polypeptide(L)'
;MDLLDNWLFRSGFGLSGFGLFGMMVWGLYLFPLAYLVLRWRAYREQAPADPQLGIKVVLYYFRFLTHQLLLIGLASAAIGVLFSGERGPIFRIAAGLIVGGGSLYAGCVAALYQRTNAAQFPAVGRFFTGAGALVTGLVAMCVWIGFFLALFSPGRAGEVVKILVALMFVYAPAAVLLGRSLLQYSLAAPAAPPPAKPLE
;
A
#
# COMPACT_ATOMS: atom_id res chain seq x y z
N MET A 1 -13.71 13.18 -33.79
CA MET A 1 -14.05 12.44 -32.56
C MET A 1 -12.79 11.84 -31.91
N ASP A 2 -11.63 11.83 -32.58
CA ASP A 2 -10.42 11.13 -32.10
C ASP A 2 -9.54 11.89 -31.09
N LEU A 3 -9.62 13.22 -31.02
CA LEU A 3 -8.71 14.01 -30.18
C LEU A 3 -9.02 13.91 -28.69
N LEU A 4 -10.30 13.91 -28.32
CA LEU A 4 -10.73 13.88 -26.92
C LEU A 4 -10.60 12.48 -26.32
N ASP A 5 -10.83 11.44 -27.13
CA ASP A 5 -10.60 10.03 -26.76
C ASP A 5 -9.11 9.72 -26.61
N ASN A 6 -8.26 10.17 -27.55
CA ASN A 6 -6.80 10.05 -27.38
C ASN A 6 -6.31 10.83 -26.18
N TRP A 7 -6.90 12.00 -25.88
CA TRP A 7 -6.51 12.80 -24.73
C TRP A 7 -6.94 12.15 -23.42
N LEU A 8 -8.17 11.64 -23.27
CA LEU A 8 -8.63 10.91 -22.08
C LEU A 8 -7.91 9.58 -21.87
N PHE A 9 -7.63 8.84 -22.95
CA PHE A 9 -6.86 7.60 -22.87
C PHE A 9 -5.39 7.88 -22.54
N ARG A 10 -4.76 8.88 -23.16
CA ARG A 10 -3.37 9.30 -22.83
C ARG A 10 -3.25 9.96 -21.46
N SER A 11 -4.26 10.71 -21.01
CA SER A 11 -4.26 11.32 -19.69
C SER A 11 -4.64 10.31 -18.62
N GLY A 12 -5.46 9.29 -18.91
CA GLY A 12 -5.70 8.14 -18.03
C GLY A 12 -4.44 7.27 -17.88
N PHE A 13 -3.76 6.96 -18.98
CA PHE A 13 -2.47 6.25 -18.96
C PHE A 13 -1.36 7.10 -18.33
N GLY A 14 -1.38 8.41 -18.60
CA GLY A 14 -0.52 9.41 -17.99
C GLY A 14 -0.76 9.54 -16.49
N LEU A 15 -2.01 9.52 -16.03
CA LEU A 15 -2.39 9.55 -14.61
C LEU A 15 -2.02 8.24 -13.91
N SER A 16 -2.16 7.08 -14.56
CA SER A 16 -1.67 5.81 -14.00
C SER A 16 -0.14 5.72 -13.98
N GLY A 17 0.53 6.26 -15.00
CA GLY A 17 1.99 6.35 -15.07
C GLY A 17 2.56 7.33 -14.04
N PHE A 18 1.98 8.53 -13.94
CA PHE A 18 2.29 9.51 -12.89
C PHE A 18 1.90 9.01 -11.51
N GLY A 19 0.84 8.20 -11.38
CA GLY A 19 0.43 7.58 -10.14
C GLY A 19 1.45 6.54 -9.67
N LEU A 20 1.84 5.61 -10.53
CA LEU A 20 2.86 4.59 -10.22
C LEU A 20 4.23 5.21 -10.00
N PHE A 21 4.67 6.10 -10.89
CA PHE A 21 5.93 6.83 -10.73
C PHE A 21 5.91 7.70 -9.48
N GLY A 22 4.82 8.43 -9.25
CA GLY A 22 4.59 9.24 -8.06
C GLY A 22 4.65 8.39 -6.80
N MET A 23 4.02 7.21 -6.78
CA MET A 23 4.11 6.26 -5.66
C MET A 23 5.51 5.68 -5.47
N MET A 24 6.26 5.41 -6.54
CA MET A 24 7.65 4.94 -6.44
C MET A 24 8.56 6.03 -5.87
N VAL A 25 8.42 7.27 -6.36
CA VAL A 25 9.16 8.44 -5.88
C VAL A 25 8.80 8.73 -4.43
N TRP A 26 7.50 8.76 -4.08
CA TRP A 26 7.05 8.91 -2.71
C TRP A 26 7.58 7.79 -1.82
N GLY A 27 7.54 6.56 -2.31
CA GLY A 27 8.12 5.41 -1.63
C GLY A 27 9.60 5.62 -1.32
N LEU A 28 10.39 6.10 -2.28
CA LEU A 28 11.82 6.32 -2.10
C LEU A 28 12.11 7.29 -0.95
N TYR A 29 11.31 8.34 -0.81
CA TYR A 29 11.44 9.31 0.28
C TYR A 29 10.84 8.84 1.61
N LEU A 30 9.84 7.96 1.57
CA LEU A 30 9.22 7.41 2.78
C LEU A 30 10.22 6.64 3.64
N PHE A 31 11.17 5.92 3.00
CA PHE A 31 12.19 5.13 3.70
C PHE A 31 13.11 5.97 4.62
N PRO A 32 13.88 6.96 4.11
CA PRO A 32 14.75 7.77 4.96
C PRO A 32 13.94 8.63 5.94
N LEU A 33 12.76 9.12 5.54
CA LEU A 33 11.91 9.93 6.40
C LEU A 33 11.38 9.12 7.60
N ALA A 34 10.91 7.89 7.38
CA ALA A 34 10.47 7.00 8.45
C ALA A 34 11.61 6.72 9.44
N TYR A 35 12.81 6.43 8.93
CA TYR A 35 13.98 6.19 9.77
C TYR A 35 14.33 7.41 10.64
N LEU A 36 14.41 8.60 10.04
CA LEU A 36 14.74 9.84 10.73
C LEU A 36 13.68 10.20 11.78
N VAL A 37 12.39 10.13 11.43
CA VAL A 37 11.29 10.44 12.36
C VAL A 37 11.30 9.50 13.56
N LEU A 38 11.48 8.20 13.35
CA LEU A 38 11.50 7.22 14.43
C LEU A 38 12.76 7.36 15.30
N ARG A 39 13.92 7.59 14.70
CA ARG A 39 15.17 7.81 15.44
C ARG A 39 15.11 9.09 16.27
N TRP A 40 14.60 10.18 15.70
CA TRP A 40 14.46 11.46 16.38
C TRP A 40 13.46 11.38 17.54
N ARG A 41 12.33 10.69 17.34
CA ARG A 41 11.36 10.43 18.40
C ARG A 41 11.97 9.66 19.56
N ALA A 42 12.70 8.56 19.29
CA ALA A 42 13.35 7.77 20.33
C ALA A 42 14.35 8.60 21.14
N TYR A 43 15.11 9.48 20.48
CA TYR A 43 16.01 10.42 21.15
C TYR A 43 15.26 11.40 22.07
N ARG A 44 14.15 11.98 21.59
CA ARG A 44 13.33 12.94 22.37
C ARG A 44 12.67 12.30 23.59
N GLU A 45 12.19 11.06 23.45
CA GLU A 45 11.48 10.34 24.52
C GLU A 45 12.44 9.63 25.50
N GLN A 46 13.76 9.72 25.30
CA GLN A 46 14.79 8.97 26.04
C GLN A 46 14.49 7.46 26.09
N ALA A 47 13.78 6.96 25.07
CA ALA A 47 13.40 5.57 24.99
C ALA A 47 14.62 4.71 24.63
N PRO A 48 14.67 3.44 25.07
CA PRO A 48 15.72 2.53 24.65
C PRO A 48 15.80 2.47 23.11
N ALA A 49 16.99 2.74 22.58
CA ALA A 49 17.19 2.73 21.13
C ALA A 49 17.05 1.31 20.57
N ASP A 50 16.17 1.10 19.60
CA ASP A 50 16.02 -0.19 18.94
C ASP A 50 17.27 -0.51 18.09
N PRO A 51 18.05 -1.55 18.44
CA PRO A 51 19.26 -1.90 17.68
C PRO A 51 18.94 -2.39 16.27
N GLN A 52 17.71 -2.86 16.03
CA GLN A 52 17.26 -3.40 14.74
C GLN A 52 16.39 -2.41 13.96
N LEU A 53 16.43 -1.12 14.30
CA LEU A 53 15.59 -0.10 13.66
C LEU A 53 15.75 -0.10 12.12
N GLY A 54 16.99 -0.10 11.63
CA GLY A 54 17.28 -0.04 10.19
C GLY A 54 16.66 -1.20 9.42
N ILE A 55 16.93 -2.44 9.83
CA ILE A 55 16.43 -3.64 9.14
C ILE A 55 14.90 -3.72 9.19
N LYS A 56 14.26 -3.31 10.30
CA LYS A 56 12.79 -3.24 10.38
C LYS A 56 12.22 -2.24 9.40
N VAL A 57 12.78 -1.03 9.32
CA VAL A 57 12.31 -0.01 8.38
C VAL A 57 12.40 -0.54 6.95
N VAL A 58 13.51 -1.21 6.58
CA VAL A 58 13.66 -1.84 5.26
C VAL A 58 12.59 -2.90 5.02
N LEU A 59 12.41 -3.84 5.95
CA LEU A 59 11.44 -4.94 5.79
C LEU A 59 9.99 -4.44 5.74
N TYR A 60 9.62 -3.47 6.58
CA TYR A 60 8.28 -2.88 6.55
C TYR A 60 8.06 -2.04 5.29
N TYR A 61 9.09 -1.38 4.78
CA TYR A 61 9.03 -0.65 3.52
C TYR A 61 8.80 -1.59 2.33
N PHE A 62 9.56 -2.68 2.21
CA PHE A 62 9.33 -3.69 1.17
C PHE A 62 7.96 -4.36 1.32
N ARG A 63 7.53 -4.65 2.55
CA ARG A 63 6.18 -5.15 2.83
C ARG A 63 5.11 -4.17 2.35
N PHE A 64 5.30 -2.87 2.56
CA PHE A 64 4.39 -1.83 2.09
C PHE A 64 4.32 -1.78 0.56
N LEU A 65 5.47 -1.79 -0.13
CA LEU A 65 5.52 -1.77 -1.60
C LEU A 65 4.87 -3.02 -2.22
N THR A 66 5.22 -4.19 -1.72
CA THR A 66 4.68 -5.47 -2.21
C THR A 66 3.18 -5.60 -1.97
N HIS A 67 2.67 -5.03 -0.88
CA HIS A 67 1.24 -4.92 -0.66
C HIS A 67 0.56 -4.09 -1.75
N GLN A 68 1.12 -2.94 -2.13
CA GLN A 68 0.56 -2.12 -3.22
C GLN A 68 0.62 -2.85 -4.56
N LEU A 69 1.73 -3.53 -4.87
CA LEU A 69 1.84 -4.36 -6.07
C LEU A 69 0.77 -5.46 -6.12
N LEU A 70 0.50 -6.09 -4.97
CA LEU A 70 -0.54 -7.10 -4.85
C LEU A 70 -1.94 -6.52 -5.10
N LEU A 71 -2.25 -5.34 -4.55
CA LEU A 71 -3.52 -4.65 -4.83
C LEU A 71 -3.67 -4.26 -6.30
N ILE A 72 -2.61 -3.75 -6.92
CA ILE A 72 -2.58 -3.43 -8.37
C ILE A 72 -2.79 -4.70 -9.20
N GLY A 73 -2.14 -5.80 -8.82
CA GLY A 73 -2.30 -7.10 -9.47
C GLY A 73 -3.74 -7.63 -9.37
N LEU A 74 -4.33 -7.58 -8.18
CA LEU A 74 -5.73 -7.98 -7.95
C LEU A 74 -6.72 -7.10 -8.73
N ALA A 75 -6.52 -5.78 -8.74
CA ALA A 75 -7.33 -4.87 -9.53
C ALA A 75 -7.22 -5.18 -11.04
N SER A 76 -6.00 -5.41 -11.52
CA SER A 76 -5.76 -5.78 -12.92
C SER A 76 -6.42 -7.12 -13.28
N ALA A 77 -6.38 -8.10 -12.38
CA ALA A 77 -7.09 -9.37 -12.55
C ALA A 77 -8.61 -9.16 -12.63
N ALA A 78 -9.18 -8.35 -11.72
CA ALA A 78 -10.60 -8.02 -11.72
C ALA A 78 -11.04 -7.30 -13.01
N ILE A 79 -10.24 -6.36 -13.50
CA ILE A 79 -10.45 -5.71 -14.80
C ILE A 79 -10.44 -6.75 -15.93
N GLY A 80 -9.45 -7.63 -15.98
CA GLY A 80 -9.38 -8.68 -17.01
C GLY A 80 -10.62 -9.57 -17.04
N VAL A 81 -11.14 -9.95 -15.87
CA VAL A 81 -12.38 -10.73 -15.74
C VAL A 81 -13.60 -9.94 -16.24
N LEU A 82 -13.71 -8.66 -15.90
CA LEU A 82 -14.87 -7.83 -16.27
C LEU A 82 -14.91 -7.41 -17.74
N PHE A 83 -13.75 -7.31 -18.40
CA PHE A 83 -13.65 -6.80 -19.77
C PHE A 83 -13.63 -7.91 -20.82
N SER A 84 -12.83 -8.94 -20.61
CA SER A 84 -12.45 -9.83 -21.72
C SER A 84 -13.05 -11.21 -21.60
N GLY A 85 -13.37 -11.69 -20.39
CA GLY A 85 -13.70 -13.11 -20.14
C GLY A 85 -12.55 -14.10 -20.45
N GLU A 86 -11.63 -13.72 -21.34
CA GLU A 86 -10.47 -14.46 -21.77
C GLU A 86 -9.20 -14.03 -21.00
N ARG A 87 -8.26 -14.97 -20.85
CA ARG A 87 -6.96 -14.76 -20.20
C ARG A 87 -5.99 -13.97 -21.09
N GLY A 88 -6.32 -12.71 -21.34
CA GLY A 88 -5.53 -11.79 -22.15
C GLY A 88 -4.21 -11.33 -21.49
N PRO A 89 -3.45 -10.43 -22.16
CA PRO A 89 -2.17 -9.90 -21.66
C PRO A 89 -2.25 -9.30 -20.25
N ILE A 90 -3.37 -8.61 -19.94
CA ILE A 90 -3.63 -8.01 -18.63
C ILE A 90 -3.62 -9.08 -17.52
N PHE A 91 -4.20 -10.25 -17.78
CA PHE A 91 -4.24 -11.34 -16.81
C PHE A 91 -2.83 -11.89 -16.51
N ARG A 92 -1.93 -11.95 -17.50
CA ARG A 92 -0.54 -12.38 -17.30
C ARG A 92 0.24 -11.41 -16.42
N ILE A 93 0.06 -10.11 -16.67
CA ILE A 93 0.65 -9.04 -15.84
C ILE A 93 0.11 -9.15 -14.41
N ALA A 94 -1.21 -9.28 -14.26
CA ALA A 94 -1.87 -9.43 -12.97
C ALA A 94 -1.33 -10.65 -12.20
N ALA A 95 -1.21 -11.81 -12.86
CA ALA A 95 -0.66 -13.02 -12.25
C ALA A 95 0.80 -12.82 -11.79
N GLY A 96 1.64 -12.17 -12.61
CA GLY A 96 3.02 -11.84 -12.23
C GLY A 96 3.09 -10.93 -11.00
N LEU A 97 2.24 -9.91 -10.94
CA LEU A 97 2.15 -9.00 -9.79
C LEU A 97 1.65 -9.69 -8.53
N ILE A 98 0.62 -10.54 -8.64
CA ILE A 98 0.05 -11.27 -7.50
C ILE A 98 1.06 -12.29 -6.96
N VAL A 99 1.67 -13.10 -7.82
CA VAL A 99 2.62 -14.15 -7.40
C VAL A 99 3.92 -13.53 -6.89
N GLY A 100 4.51 -12.60 -7.65
CA GLY A 100 5.74 -11.91 -7.26
C GLY A 100 5.56 -11.02 -6.02
N GLY A 101 4.50 -10.20 -6.02
CA GLY A 101 4.17 -9.34 -4.89
C GLY A 101 3.79 -10.14 -3.64
N GLY A 102 2.97 -11.19 -3.80
CA GLY A 102 2.53 -12.04 -2.70
C GLY A 102 3.66 -12.84 -2.06
N SER A 103 4.54 -13.45 -2.87
CA SER A 103 5.70 -14.20 -2.35
C SER A 103 6.68 -13.30 -1.60
N LEU A 104 6.99 -12.12 -2.13
CA LEU A 104 7.88 -11.18 -1.44
C LEU A 104 7.22 -10.58 -0.19
N TYR A 105 5.92 -10.28 -0.23
CA TYR A 105 5.16 -9.85 0.94
C TYR A 105 5.22 -10.90 2.06
N ALA A 106 4.96 -12.16 1.73
CA ALA A 106 5.04 -13.27 2.66
C ALA A 106 6.46 -13.43 3.23
N GLY A 107 7.49 -13.30 2.39
CA GLY A 107 8.89 -13.31 2.80
C GLY A 107 9.21 -12.19 3.80
N CYS A 108 8.76 -10.96 3.55
CA CYS A 108 8.94 -9.84 4.48
C CYS A 108 8.23 -10.06 5.81
N VAL A 109 7.00 -10.59 5.79
CA VAL A 109 6.26 -10.92 7.02
C VAL A 109 6.96 -12.02 7.82
N ALA A 110 7.41 -13.08 7.16
CA ALA A 110 8.15 -14.17 7.79
C ALA A 110 9.47 -13.67 8.40
N ALA A 111 10.23 -12.85 7.67
CA ALA A 111 11.47 -12.25 8.16
C ALA A 111 11.23 -11.33 9.37
N LEU A 112 10.19 -10.49 9.34
CA LEU A 112 9.83 -9.64 10.48
C LEU A 112 9.50 -10.48 11.72
N TYR A 113 8.75 -11.57 11.57
CA TYR A 113 8.35 -12.41 12.69
C TYR A 113 9.50 -13.27 13.24
N GLN A 114 10.31 -13.86 12.36
CA GLN A 114 11.33 -14.84 12.76
C GLN A 114 12.69 -14.23 13.09
N ARG A 115 13.03 -13.07 12.51
CA ARG A 115 14.38 -12.50 12.55
C ARG A 115 14.47 -11.16 13.27
N THR A 116 13.35 -10.57 13.69
CA THR A 116 13.37 -9.23 14.31
C THR A 116 12.63 -9.17 15.65
N ASN A 117 13.04 -8.24 16.50
CA ASN A 117 12.37 -7.90 17.77
C ASN A 117 11.14 -6.99 17.55
N ALA A 118 10.34 -7.22 16.50
CA ALA A 118 9.18 -6.40 16.15
C ALA A 118 8.09 -6.37 17.23
N ALA A 119 7.95 -7.46 18.01
CA ALA A 119 7.02 -7.53 19.13
C ALA A 119 7.40 -6.60 20.29
N GLN A 120 8.71 -6.43 20.55
CA GLN A 120 9.21 -5.58 21.64
C GLN A 120 9.19 -4.09 21.26
N PHE A 121 9.48 -3.77 20.00
CA PHE A 121 9.49 -2.39 19.49
C PHE A 121 8.51 -2.27 18.31
N PRO A 122 7.20 -2.04 18.58
CA PRO A 122 6.16 -2.02 17.56
C PRO A 122 6.09 -0.70 16.77
N ALA A 123 6.87 0.32 17.14
CA ALA A 123 6.77 1.68 16.59
C ALA A 123 6.90 1.72 15.06
N VAL A 124 7.84 0.95 14.49
CA VAL A 124 8.03 0.84 13.03
C VAL A 124 6.79 0.26 12.37
N GLY A 125 6.24 -0.83 12.93
CA GLY A 125 5.05 -1.49 12.38
C GLY A 125 3.81 -0.59 12.43
N ARG A 126 3.65 0.18 13.51
CA ARG A 126 2.57 1.17 13.63
C ARG A 126 2.69 2.26 12.56
N PHE A 127 3.88 2.80 12.35
CA PHE A 127 4.12 3.83 11.33
C PHE A 127 3.76 3.33 9.93
N PHE A 128 4.30 2.18 9.52
CA PHE A 128 4.03 1.65 8.17
C PHE A 128 2.60 1.15 8.00
N THR A 129 1.95 0.67 9.05
CA THR A 129 0.51 0.33 8.98
C THR A 129 -0.33 1.59 8.80
N GLY A 130 -0.01 2.68 9.51
CA GLY A 130 -0.66 3.97 9.33
C GLY A 130 -0.45 4.55 7.93
N ALA A 131 0.79 4.52 7.42
CA ALA A 131 1.11 4.95 6.07
C ALA A 131 0.39 4.10 5.01
N GLY A 132 0.34 2.77 5.21
CA GLY A 132 -0.45 1.83 4.41
C GLY A 132 -1.93 2.21 4.35
N ALA A 133 -2.55 2.39 5.52
CA ALA A 133 -3.96 2.77 5.63
C ALA A 133 -4.25 4.11 4.96
N LEU A 134 -3.36 5.10 5.13
CA LEU A 134 -3.49 6.42 4.50
C LEU A 134 -3.45 6.31 2.98
N VAL A 135 -2.42 5.67 2.42
CA VAL A 135 -2.27 5.56 0.95
C VAL A 135 -3.40 4.77 0.34
N THR A 136 -3.72 3.58 0.87
CA THR A 136 -4.82 2.75 0.36
C THR A 136 -6.18 3.44 0.52
N GLY A 137 -6.39 4.17 1.62
CA GLY A 137 -7.60 4.95 1.86
C GLY A 137 -7.77 6.12 0.89
N LEU A 138 -6.69 6.86 0.59
CA LEU A 138 -6.70 7.93 -0.40
C LEU A 138 -7.02 7.40 -1.81
N VAL A 139 -6.43 6.26 -2.20
CA VAL A 139 -6.75 5.61 -3.48
C VAL A 139 -8.23 5.19 -3.52
N ALA A 140 -8.73 4.54 -2.47
CA ALA A 140 -10.13 4.14 -2.39
C ALA A 140 -11.07 5.36 -2.49
N MET A 141 -10.74 6.47 -1.83
CA MET A 141 -11.50 7.73 -1.92
C MET A 141 -11.52 8.29 -3.34
N CYS A 142 -10.37 8.35 -4.02
CA CYS A 142 -10.28 8.82 -5.42
C CYS A 142 -11.09 7.92 -6.37
N VAL A 143 -11.02 6.60 -6.20
CA VAL A 143 -11.79 5.63 -6.98
C VAL A 143 -13.29 5.83 -6.77
N TRP A 144 -13.71 6.06 -5.53
CA TRP A 144 -15.10 6.31 -5.18
C TRP A 144 -15.63 7.60 -5.81
N ILE A 145 -14.89 8.70 -5.70
CA ILE A 145 -15.23 9.98 -6.35
C ILE A 145 -15.31 9.79 -7.87
N GLY A 146 -14.31 9.15 -8.47
CA GLY A 146 -14.28 8.86 -9.90
C GLY A 146 -15.49 8.04 -10.36
N PHE A 147 -15.92 7.05 -9.56
CA PHE A 147 -17.09 6.21 -9.84
C PHE A 147 -18.37 7.06 -9.95
N PHE A 148 -18.63 7.94 -8.98
CA PHE A 148 -19.82 8.81 -9.03
C PHE A 148 -19.75 9.80 -10.19
N LEU A 149 -18.58 10.39 -10.46
CA LEU A 149 -18.42 11.29 -11.61
C LEU A 149 -18.69 10.56 -12.94
N ALA A 150 -18.22 9.32 -13.08
CA ALA A 150 -18.45 8.51 -14.27
C ALA A 150 -19.92 8.08 -14.41
N LEU A 151 -20.59 7.78 -13.29
CA LEU A 151 -22.00 7.35 -13.28
C LEU A 151 -22.94 8.44 -13.81
N PHE A 152 -22.64 9.71 -13.53
CA PHE A 152 -23.45 10.85 -13.95
C PHE A 152 -22.96 11.53 -15.24
N SER A 153 -21.92 10.99 -15.89
CA SER A 153 -21.39 11.57 -17.12
C SER A 153 -22.22 11.12 -18.35
N PRO A 154 -22.76 12.05 -19.16
CA PRO A 154 -23.51 11.71 -20.36
C PRO A 154 -22.58 11.20 -21.47
N GLY A 155 -22.74 9.92 -21.83
CA GLY A 155 -22.04 9.28 -22.94
C GLY A 155 -20.74 8.58 -22.53
N ARG A 156 -20.68 7.26 -22.80
CA ARG A 156 -19.50 6.37 -22.64
C ARG A 156 -19.05 6.04 -21.20
N ALA A 157 -19.96 6.10 -20.23
CA ALA A 157 -19.70 5.63 -18.87
C ALA A 157 -19.36 4.12 -18.77
N GLY A 158 -19.76 3.29 -19.73
CA GLY A 158 -19.73 1.82 -19.59
C GLY A 158 -18.37 1.21 -19.26
N GLU A 159 -17.31 1.57 -19.99
CA GLU A 159 -15.97 0.99 -19.76
C GLU A 159 -15.29 1.59 -18.53
N VAL A 160 -15.32 2.91 -18.40
CA VAL A 160 -14.71 3.61 -17.25
C VAL A 160 -15.35 3.14 -15.94
N VAL A 161 -16.68 2.97 -15.91
CA VAL A 161 -17.39 2.43 -14.75
C VAL A 161 -16.94 1.01 -14.42
N LYS A 162 -16.75 0.12 -15.41
CA LYS A 162 -16.23 -1.24 -15.15
C LYS A 162 -14.85 -1.22 -14.48
N ILE A 163 -13.94 -0.34 -14.94
CA ILE A 163 -12.61 -0.19 -14.33
C ILE A 163 -12.73 0.30 -12.89
N LEU A 164 -13.54 1.34 -12.66
CA LEU A 164 -13.73 1.92 -11.33
C LEU A 164 -14.39 0.94 -10.36
N VAL A 165 -15.36 0.15 -10.84
CA VAL A 165 -15.96 -0.95 -10.08
C VAL A 165 -14.90 -1.98 -9.69
N ALA A 166 -14.05 -2.40 -10.63
CA ALA A 166 -12.97 -3.35 -10.37
C ALA A 166 -12.01 -2.83 -9.28
N LEU A 167 -11.59 -1.57 -9.39
CA LEU A 167 -10.73 -0.90 -8.41
C LEU A 167 -11.41 -0.80 -7.04
N MET A 168 -12.70 -0.44 -7.03
CA MET A 168 -13.50 -0.32 -5.81
C MET A 168 -13.60 -1.66 -5.07
N PHE A 169 -13.84 -2.76 -5.80
CA PHE A 169 -13.88 -4.11 -5.23
C PHE A 169 -12.57 -4.55 -4.56
N VAL A 170 -11.43 -3.98 -4.96
CA VAL A 170 -10.13 -4.33 -4.40
C VAL A 170 -9.70 -3.34 -3.31
N TYR A 171 -9.73 -2.05 -3.61
CA TYR A 171 -9.21 -1.02 -2.71
C TYR A 171 -10.15 -0.69 -1.55
N ALA A 172 -11.47 -0.77 -1.71
CA ALA A 172 -12.38 -0.48 -0.59
C ALA A 172 -12.26 -1.51 0.54
N PRO A 173 -12.29 -2.84 0.29
CA PRO A 173 -12.04 -3.82 1.34
C PRO A 173 -10.63 -3.70 1.94
N ALA A 174 -9.61 -3.45 1.12
CA ALA A 174 -8.24 -3.27 1.60
C ALA A 174 -8.11 -2.07 2.54
N ALA A 175 -8.74 -0.93 2.20
CA ALA A 175 -8.78 0.26 3.05
C ALA A 175 -9.46 -0.02 4.40
N VAL A 176 -10.57 -0.76 4.39
CA VAL A 176 -11.28 -1.16 5.62
C VAL A 176 -10.41 -2.07 6.49
N LEU A 177 -9.77 -3.09 5.90
CA LEU A 177 -8.89 -4.02 6.63
C LEU A 177 -7.68 -3.32 7.24
N LEU A 178 -7.03 -2.42 6.49
CA LEU A 178 -5.91 -1.63 6.99
C LEU A 178 -6.36 -0.64 8.07
N GLY A 179 -7.51 0.01 7.90
CA GLY A 179 -8.11 0.89 8.91
C GLY A 179 -8.40 0.15 10.21
N ARG A 180 -8.94 -1.07 10.14
CA ARG A 180 -9.13 -1.93 11.32
C ARG A 180 -7.80 -2.28 11.98
N SER A 181 -6.78 -2.65 11.21
CA SER A 181 -5.46 -2.95 11.77
C SER A 181 -4.84 -1.73 12.46
N LEU A 182 -5.01 -0.53 11.88
CA LEU A 182 -4.54 0.71 12.48
C LEU A 182 -5.24 1.01 13.81
N LEU A 183 -6.57 0.84 13.87
CA LEU A 183 -7.33 1.00 15.11
C LEU A 183 -6.86 0.01 16.19
N GLN A 184 -6.62 -1.26 15.84
CA GLN A 184 -6.07 -2.25 16.76
C GLN A 184 -4.69 -1.83 17.29
N TYR A 185 -3.82 -1.30 16.44
CA TYR A 185 -2.51 -0.80 16.85
C TYR A 185 -2.57 0.44 17.74
N SER A 186 -3.53 1.32 17.51
CA SER A 186 -3.75 2.53 18.31
C SER A 186 -4.31 2.20 19.70
N LEU A 187 -5.15 1.16 19.79
CA LEU A 187 -5.76 0.71 21.04
C LEU A 187 -4.84 -0.21 21.86
N ALA A 188 -3.89 -0.89 21.22
CA ALA A 188 -2.94 -1.74 21.91
C ALA A 188 -1.99 -0.90 22.78
N ALA A 189 -2.11 -1.07 24.10
CA ALA A 189 -1.18 -0.48 25.07
C ALA A 189 0.28 -0.83 24.69
N PRO A 190 1.24 0.09 24.87
CA PRO A 190 2.64 -0.22 24.66
C PRO A 190 3.01 -1.41 25.55
N ALA A 191 3.57 -2.48 24.97
CA ALA A 191 4.21 -3.50 25.79
C ALA A 191 5.31 -2.83 26.60
N ALA A 192 5.39 -3.13 27.90
CA ALA A 192 6.44 -2.58 28.75
C ALA A 192 7.81 -2.89 28.11
N PRO A 193 8.67 -1.88 27.90
CA PRO A 193 10.00 -2.15 27.37
C PRO A 193 10.73 -3.12 28.31
N PRO A 194 11.53 -4.07 27.77
CA PRO A 194 12.32 -4.93 28.62
C PRO A 194 13.22 -4.07 29.52
N PRO A 195 13.47 -4.49 30.78
CA PRO A 195 14.32 -3.75 31.69
C PRO A 195 15.68 -3.51 31.03
N ALA A 196 16.19 -2.27 31.14
CA ALA A 196 17.49 -1.91 30.62
C ALA A 196 18.53 -2.89 31.19
N LYS A 197 19.28 -3.59 30.33
CA LYS A 197 20.44 -4.35 30.80
C LYS A 197 21.38 -3.38 31.52
N PRO A 198 21.88 -3.71 32.72
CA PRO A 198 22.93 -2.93 33.35
C PRO A 198 24.09 -2.81 32.36
N LEU A 199 24.66 -1.60 32.26
CA LEU A 199 25.92 -1.40 31.55
C LEU A 199 26.99 -2.15 32.36
N GLU A 200 27.43 -3.30 31.85
CA GLU A 200 28.64 -4.00 32.32
C GLU A 200 29.90 -3.34 31.74
#